data_AF-A0A151SJU8-F1
#
_entry.id   AF-A0A151SJU8-F1
#
_cell.length_a   1.000
_cell.length_b   1.000
_cell.length_c   1.000
_cell.angle_alpha   90.00
_cell.angle_beta   90.00
_cell.angle_gamma   90.00
#
_symmetry.space_group_name_H-M   'P 1'
#
loop_
_entity.id
_entity.type
_entity.pdbx_description
1 polymer ?
#
loop_
_entity_poly.entity_id
_entity_poly.type
_entity_poly.pdbx_seq_one_letter_code
_entity_poly.pdbx_strand_id
1 'polypeptide(L)' 'MTLTLDNIIHPGYEKIIFGQGMPISSEPGMRGNLKITFLVEFPTQLSYNQRSEVVRILQDSS' A
#
# COMPACT_ATOMS: atom_id res chain seq x y z
N MET A 1 -11.32 -13.04 -1.13
CA MET A 1 -9.96 -12.68 -1.56
C MET A 1 -9.27 -12.01 -0.38
N THR A 2 -8.07 -12.48 -0.04
CA THR A 2 -7.24 -11.89 1.03
C THR A 2 -6.01 -11.28 0.36
N LEU A 3 -5.67 -10.03 0.73
CA LEU A 3 -4.50 -9.34 0.21
C LEU A 3 -3.39 -9.40 1.26
N THR A 4 -2.28 -10.05 0.93
CA THR A 4 -1.05 -10.02 1.73
C THR A 4 -0.11 -8.95 1.18
N LEU A 5 0.59 -8.27 2.08
CA LEU A 5 1.49 -7.16 1.77
C LEU A 5 2.86 -7.49 2.35
N ASP A 6 3.74 -7.99 1.48
CA ASP A 6 5.06 -8.50 1.89
C ASP A 6 6.16 -7.42 1.84
N ASN A 7 5.84 -6.22 1.32
CA ASN A 7 6.76 -5.11 1.15
C ASN A 7 6.29 -3.86 1.90
N ILE A 8 7.23 -2.97 2.19
CA ILE A 8 6.95 -1.66 2.82
C ILE A 8 6.08 -0.83 1.87
N ILE A 9 4.95 -0.35 2.39
CA ILE A 9 4.01 0.50 1.66
C ILE A 9 4.37 1.95 1.96
N HIS A 10 4.58 2.73 0.92
CA HIS A 10 4.78 4.17 1.02
C HIS A 10 3.53 4.92 0.53
N PRO A 11 3.37 6.21 0.87
CA PRO A 11 2.28 7.02 0.34
C PRO A 11 2.24 6.95 -1.19
N GLY A 12 1.05 6.71 -1.74
CA GLY A 12 0.85 6.60 -3.19
C GLY A 12 1.32 5.28 -3.79
N TYR A 13 1.77 4.30 -2.99
CA TYR A 13 2.07 2.97 -3.48
C TYR A 13 0.83 2.34 -4.14
N GLU A 14 1.03 1.55 -5.20
CA GLU A 14 -0.03 0.93 -5.97
C GLU A 14 0.16 -0.57 -6.09
N LYS A 15 -0.86 -1.34 -5.74
CA LYS A 15 -0.90 -2.79 -5.99
C LYS A 15 -1.87 -3.07 -7.12
N ILE A 16 -1.36 -3.69 -8.18
CA ILE A 16 -2.17 -4.17 -9.31
C ILE A 16 -2.47 -5.65 -9.10
N ILE A 17 -3.75 -6.01 -9.18
CA ILE A 17 -4.23 -7.39 -9.19
C ILE A 17 -4.81 -7.66 -10.58
N PHE A 18 -4.10 -8.46 -11.37
CA PHE A 18 -4.43 -8.71 -12.75
C PHE A 18 -5.76 -9.46 -12.93
N GLY A 19 -6.57 -9.05 -13.91
CA GLY A 19 -7.82 -9.74 -14.28
C GLY A 19 -8.96 -9.63 -13.26
N GLN A 20 -8.81 -8.83 -12.21
CA GLN A 20 -9.81 -8.63 -11.16
C GLN A 20 -10.66 -7.36 -11.34
N GLY A 21 -10.49 -6.68 -12.46
CA GLY A 21 -11.30 -5.52 -12.84
C GLY A 21 -12.63 -5.91 -13.49
N MET A 22 -13.24 -4.95 -14.17
CA MET A 22 -14.48 -5.16 -14.92
C MET A 22 -14.22 -5.94 -16.22
N PRO A 23 -15.21 -6.67 -16.74
CA PRO A 23 -15.13 -7.28 -18.08
C PRO A 23 -14.84 -6.23 -19.15
N ILE A 24 -14.01 -6.59 -20.12
CA ILE A 24 -13.72 -5.75 -21.28
C ILE A 24 -14.73 -6.10 -22.36
N SER A 25 -15.53 -5.12 -22.78
CA SER A 25 -16.64 -5.34 -23.72
C SER A 25 -16.20 -5.82 -25.10
N SER A 26 -15.02 -5.41 -25.56
CA SER A 26 -14.44 -5.79 -26.86
C SER A 26 -13.75 -7.16 -26.85
N GLU A 27 -13.48 -7.74 -25.69
CA GLU A 27 -12.67 -8.96 -25.54
C GLU A 27 -13.38 -9.95 -24.59
N PRO A 28 -14.27 -10.81 -25.13
CA PRO A 28 -15.03 -11.77 -24.32
C PRO A 28 -14.13 -12.67 -23.47
N GLY A 29 -14.40 -12.71 -22.16
CA GLY A 29 -13.61 -13.50 -21.21
C GLY A 29 -12.40 -12.76 -20.63
N MET A 30 -12.01 -11.60 -21.18
CA MET A 30 -10.97 -10.76 -20.59
C MET A 30 -11.57 -9.74 -19.62
N ARG A 31 -10.81 -9.46 -18.57
CA ARG A 31 -11.15 -8.51 -17.53
C ARG A 31 -9.99 -7.55 -17.34
N GLY A 32 -10.29 -6.30 -17.01
CA GLY A 32 -9.28 -5.33 -16.61
C GLY A 32 -8.59 -5.70 -15.30
N ASN A 33 -7.72 -4.83 -14.82
CA ASN A 33 -7.01 -5.04 -13.57
C ASN A 33 -7.66 -4.24 -12.42
N LEU A 34 -7.61 -4.80 -11.21
CA LEU A 34 -7.93 -4.04 -10.00
C LEU A 34 -6.66 -3.32 -9.55
N LYS A 35 -6.74 -1.99 -9.45
CA LYS A 35 -5.64 -1.16 -9.01
C LYS A 35 -5.98 -0.57 -7.63
N ILE A 36 -5.17 -0.88 -6.64
CA ILE A 36 -5.35 -0.43 -5.26
C ILE A 36 -4.27 0.61 -4.97
N THR A 37 -4.68 1.85 -4.71
CA THR A 37 -3.78 2.93 -4.30
C THR A 37 -3.86 3.10 -2.80
N PHE A 38 -2.71 3.12 -2.14
CA PHE A 38 -2.61 3.22 -0.68
C PHE A 38 -2.46 4.68 -0.25
N LEU A 39 -3.46 5.15 0.50
CA LEU A 39 -3.41 6.43 1.19
C LEU A 39 -2.90 6.16 2.61
N VAL A 40 -1.69 6.65 2.90
CA VAL A 40 -1.04 6.45 4.20
C VAL A 40 -1.34 7.66 5.07
N GLU A 41 -2.12 7.44 6.12
CA GLU A 41 -2.38 8.46 7.13
C GLU A 41 -1.26 8.45 8.18
N PHE A 42 -0.52 9.56 8.27
CA PHE A 42 0.47 9.74 9.31
C PHE A 42 -0.18 10.24 10.60
N PRO A 43 0.33 9.81 11.77
CA PRO A 43 -0.13 10.36 13.04
C PRO A 43 0.20 11.87 13.09
N THR A 44 -0.78 12.67 13.50
CA THR A 44 -0.60 14.13 13.60
C THR A 44 0.25 14.53 14.80
N GLN A 45 0.32 13.67 15.82
CA GLN A 45 1.11 13.87 17.03
C GLN A 45 1.74 12.56 17.50
N LEU A 46 2.90 12.68 18.12
CA LEU A 46 3.61 11.59 18.80
C LEU A 46 4.10 12.11 20.14
N SER A 47 3.98 11.29 21.19
CA SER A 47 4.56 11.58 22.49
C SER A 47 6.10 11.60 22.42
N TYR A 48 6.74 12.20 23.42
CA TYR A 48 8.20 12.24 23.50
C TYR A 48 8.83 10.84 23.41
N ASN A 49 8.27 9.87 24.15
CA ASN A 49 8.77 8.50 24.14
C ASN A 49 8.59 7.85 22.76
N GLN A 50 7.43 8.02 22.11
CA GLN A 50 7.20 7.48 20.76
C GLN A 50 8.21 8.05 19.75
N ARG A 51 8.50 9.35 19.81
CA ARG A 51 9.49 9.97 18.93
C ARG A 51 10.89 9.41 19.16
N SER A 52 11.30 9.27 20.42
CA SER A 52 12.60 8.71 20.77
C SER A 52 12.76 7.27 20.27
N GLU A 53 11.71 6.46 20.39
CA GLU A 53 11.71 5.07 19.92
C GLU A 53 11.76 4.99 18.39
N VAL A 54 10.99 5.81 17.68
CA VAL A 54 11.01 5.86 16.20
C VAL A 54 12.41 6.22 15.69
N VAL A 55 13.06 7.22 16.28
CA VAL A 55 14.45 7.59 15.93
C VAL A 55 15.38 6.41 16.17
N ARG A 56 15.31 5.75 17.33
CA ARG A 56 16.19 4.61 17.65
C ARG A 56 16.00 3.44 16.68
N ILE A 57 14.76 3.14 16.29
CA ILE A 57 14.46 2.01 15.38
C ILE A 57 14.94 2.32 13.95
N LEU A 58 14.81 3.56 13.50
CA LEU A 58 15.11 3.96 12.12
C LEU A 58 16.54 4.48 11.92
N GLN A 59 17.33 4.67 12.99
CA GLN A 59 18.66 5.29 12.92
C GLN A 59 19.62 4.62 11.91
N ASP A 60 19.52 3.30 11.73
CA ASP A 60 20.43 2.50 10.90
C ASP A 60 19.83 2.20 9.50
N SER A 61 18.68 2.77 9.17
CA SER A 61 17.97 2.51 7.90
C SER A 61 18.38 3.44 6.74
N SER A 62 19.62 3.96 6.79
CA SER A 62 20.21 4.87 5.80
C SER A 62 20.68 4.16 4.53
#